data_AF-A0A9N8P6R2-F1
#
_entry.id   AF-A0A9N8P6R2-F1
#
_cell.length_a   1.000
_cell.length_b   1.000
_cell.length_c   1.000
_cell.angle_alpha   90.00
_cell.angle_beta   90.00
_cell.angle_gamma   90.00
#
_symmetry.space_group_name_H-M   'P 1'
#
loop_
_entity.id
_entity.type
_entity.pdbx_description
1 polymer ?
#
loop_
_entity_poly.entity_id
_entity_poly.type
_entity_poly.pdbx_seq_one_letter_code
_entity_poly.pdbx_strand_id
1 'polypeptide(L)'
;MEKYPAIIDWCPFASVRDRLITLHAANPRIDEIICNMATSYVVEADLCDLVQTNGHALRCYVRVWDIIQFMDRKVSDEQHTALPKERLPAPTAASLFTKSYATQVFQKLHMDEGITFYKLDPAFFIQYPELLGDDHGIIGQGTAILPDIQTTLPGPSELDERMTTTYRHFTCWSIDVLSQS
;
A
#
# COMPACT_ATOMS: atom_id res chain seq x y z
N MET A 1 -16.64 15.21 -20.41
CA MET A 1 -15.62 14.47 -19.65
C MET A 1 -15.62 15.08 -18.27
N GLU A 2 -16.15 14.36 -17.28
CA GLU A 2 -16.18 14.87 -15.90
C GLU A 2 -14.74 15.06 -15.40
N LYS A 3 -14.48 16.20 -14.77
CA LYS A 3 -13.14 16.59 -14.32
C LYS A 3 -12.95 16.01 -12.92
N TYR A 4 -12.11 14.98 -12.79
CA TYR A 4 -11.75 14.39 -11.51
C TYR A 4 -10.24 14.53 -11.24
N PRO A 5 -9.78 14.42 -9.98
CA PRO A 5 -8.36 14.48 -9.64
C PRO A 5 -7.55 13.35 -10.30
N ALA A 6 -6.49 13.68 -11.02
CA ALA A 6 -5.63 12.70 -11.72
C ALA A 6 -4.97 11.66 -10.79
N ILE A 7 -4.91 11.92 -9.48
CA ILE A 7 -4.45 10.95 -8.48
C ILE A 7 -5.34 9.70 -8.42
N ILE A 8 -6.62 9.80 -8.81
CA ILE A 8 -7.54 8.66 -8.84
C ILE A 8 -7.12 7.64 -9.92
N ASP A 9 -6.45 8.07 -11.00
CA ASP A 9 -5.95 7.18 -12.04
C ASP A 9 -4.82 6.25 -11.55
N TRP A 10 -4.28 6.50 -10.35
CA TRP A 10 -3.30 5.62 -9.71
C TRP A 10 -3.95 4.36 -9.12
N CYS A 11 -5.28 4.30 -9.06
CA CYS A 11 -6.02 3.11 -8.67
C CYS A 11 -6.05 2.08 -9.83
N PRO A 12 -5.43 0.90 -9.67
CA PRO A 12 -5.42 -0.13 -10.72
C PRO A 12 -6.76 -0.87 -10.83
N PHE A 13 -7.61 -0.79 -9.80
CA PHE A 13 -8.89 -1.49 -9.74
C PHE A 13 -10.00 -0.61 -10.29
N ALA A 14 -10.53 -0.93 -11.47
CA ALA A 14 -11.55 -0.13 -12.13
C ALA A 14 -12.80 0.09 -11.25
N SER A 15 -13.26 -0.95 -10.54
CA SER A 15 -14.41 -0.86 -9.63
C SER A 15 -14.21 0.15 -8.49
N VAL A 16 -13.02 0.18 -7.90
CA VAL A 16 -12.66 1.14 -6.84
C VAL A 16 -12.47 2.53 -7.43
N ARG A 17 -11.78 2.64 -8.57
CA ARG A 17 -11.55 3.90 -9.29
C ARG A 17 -12.85 4.61 -9.63
N ASP A 18 -13.81 3.89 -10.22
CA ASP A 18 -15.08 4.47 -10.64
C ASP A 18 -15.88 4.99 -9.43
N ARG A 19 -15.79 4.31 -8.29
CA ARG A 19 -16.36 4.77 -7.01
C ARG A 19 -15.62 5.96 -6.43
N LEU A 20 -14.29 6.00 -6.50
CA LEU A 20 -13.50 7.17 -6.10
C LEU A 20 -13.89 8.40 -6.92
N ILE A 21 -14.10 8.25 -8.23
CA ILE A 21 -14.60 9.35 -9.09
C ILE A 21 -16.00 9.78 -8.64
N THR A 22 -16.91 8.83 -8.44
CA THR A 22 -18.32 9.13 -8.15
C THR A 22 -18.52 9.73 -6.75
N LEU A 23 -17.76 9.27 -5.75
CA LEU A 23 -17.99 9.57 -4.33
C LEU A 23 -16.94 10.52 -3.73
N HIS A 24 -15.72 10.53 -4.28
CA HIS A 24 -14.58 11.25 -3.68
C HIS A 24 -13.87 12.22 -4.63
N ALA A 25 -14.34 12.46 -5.86
CA ALA A 25 -13.66 13.39 -6.79
C ALA A 25 -13.52 14.82 -6.25
N ALA A 26 -14.43 15.25 -5.37
CA ALA A 26 -14.35 16.55 -4.69
C ALA A 26 -13.84 16.46 -3.24
N ASN A 27 -13.36 15.29 -2.81
CA ASN A 27 -12.92 15.07 -1.43
C ASN A 27 -11.52 15.70 -1.23
N PRO A 28 -11.35 16.63 -0.28
CA PRO A 28 -10.06 17.27 -0.03
C PRO A 28 -9.00 16.33 0.56
N ARG A 29 -9.38 15.12 1.00
CA ARG A 29 -8.50 14.08 1.53
C ARG A 29 -8.31 12.90 0.57
N ILE A 30 -8.58 13.10 -0.72
CA ILE A 30 -8.49 12.03 -1.73
C ILE A 30 -7.08 11.42 -1.79
N ASP A 31 -6.05 12.23 -1.58
CA ASP A 31 -4.66 11.84 -1.45
C ASP A 31 -4.44 10.85 -0.29
N GLU A 32 -5.02 11.12 0.88
CA GLU A 32 -4.95 10.22 2.04
C GLU A 32 -5.58 8.86 1.71
N ILE A 33 -6.74 8.85 1.03
CA ILE A 33 -7.42 7.62 0.61
C ILE A 33 -6.56 6.82 -0.36
N ILE A 34 -5.95 7.49 -1.35
CA ILE A 34 -5.06 6.84 -2.33
C ILE A 34 -3.80 6.30 -1.65
N CYS A 35 -3.21 7.02 -0.70
CA CYS A 35 -2.09 6.55 0.11
C CYS A 35 -2.47 5.32 0.93
N ASN A 36 -3.62 5.34 1.62
CA ASN A 36 -4.12 4.21 2.40
C ASN A 36 -4.47 3.01 1.52
N MET A 37 -4.94 3.23 0.30
CA MET A 37 -5.16 2.17 -0.69
C MET A 37 -3.82 1.55 -1.11
N ALA A 38 -2.83 2.36 -1.46
CA ALA A 38 -1.52 1.88 -1.92
C ALA A 38 -0.77 1.07 -0.85
N THR A 39 -0.97 1.37 0.44
CA THR A 39 -0.40 0.59 1.56
C THR A 39 -1.12 -0.73 1.81
N SER A 40 -2.38 -0.80 1.38
CA SER A 40 -3.26 -1.94 1.59
C SER A 40 -3.14 -2.96 0.46
N TYR A 41 -2.19 -2.82 -0.46
CA TYR A 41 -1.94 -3.84 -1.47
C TYR A 41 -1.38 -5.11 -0.85
N VAL A 42 -2.02 -6.23 -1.16
CA VAL A 42 -1.69 -7.57 -0.67
C VAL A 42 -1.54 -8.55 -1.81
N VAL A 43 -0.72 -9.57 -1.60
CA VAL A 43 -0.63 -10.73 -2.50
C VAL A 43 -1.03 -11.98 -1.73
N GLU A 44 -1.91 -12.77 -2.33
CA GLU A 44 -2.32 -14.07 -1.78
C GLU A 44 -1.25 -15.13 -2.03
N ALA A 45 -1.09 -16.02 -1.06
CA ALA A 45 -0.14 -17.11 -1.08
C ALA A 45 -0.68 -18.34 -0.36
N ASP A 46 0.03 -19.45 -0.48
CA ASP A 46 -0.12 -20.57 0.45
C ASP A 46 0.85 -20.38 1.62
N LEU A 47 0.36 -20.54 2.84
CA LEU A 47 1.18 -20.44 4.04
C LEU A 47 2.33 -21.45 4.03
N CYS A 48 2.15 -22.64 3.42
CA CYS A 48 3.20 -23.65 3.33
C CYS A 48 4.38 -23.23 2.44
N ASP A 49 4.16 -22.32 1.47
CA ASP A 49 5.22 -21.76 0.64
C ASP A 49 6.05 -20.72 1.38
N LEU A 50 5.48 -20.11 2.43
CA LEU A 50 6.08 -19.01 3.17
C LEU A 50 6.68 -19.45 4.50
N VAL A 51 5.98 -20.29 5.26
CA VAL A 51 6.35 -20.67 6.63
C VAL A 51 6.33 -22.18 6.79
N GLN A 52 7.32 -22.71 7.51
CA GLN A 52 7.41 -24.10 7.89
C GLN A 52 6.24 -24.43 8.80
N THR A 53 5.26 -25.14 8.24
CA THR A 53 4.04 -25.54 8.92
C THR A 53 3.92 -27.06 8.86
N ASN A 54 3.48 -27.67 9.95
CA ASN A 54 3.34 -29.12 10.05
C ASN A 54 1.99 -29.60 9.50
N GLY A 55 1.49 -29.02 8.40
CA GLY A 55 0.06 -29.16 8.05
C GLY A 55 -0.35 -28.80 6.62
N HIS A 56 -1.67 -28.66 6.47
CA HIS A 56 -2.38 -28.48 5.19
C HIS A 56 -2.19 -27.08 4.59
N ALA A 57 -2.25 -27.03 3.26
CA ALA A 57 -2.35 -25.81 2.46
C ALA A 57 -3.38 -24.84 3.05
N LEU A 58 -2.91 -23.69 3.52
CA LEU A 58 -3.76 -22.65 4.09
C LEU A 58 -3.54 -21.37 3.30
N ARG A 59 -4.60 -20.86 2.68
CA ARG A 59 -4.53 -19.58 1.97
C ARG A 59 -4.27 -18.45 2.95
N CYS A 60 -3.26 -17.65 2.65
CA CYS A 60 -2.89 -16.47 3.39
C CYS A 60 -2.67 -15.30 2.45
N TYR A 61 -2.49 -14.10 2.99
CA TYR A 61 -2.05 -12.96 2.23
C TYR A 61 -1.03 -12.14 3.01
N VAL A 62 -0.15 -11.47 2.27
CA VAL A 62 0.93 -10.63 2.81
C VAL A 62 0.80 -9.24 2.20
N ARG A 63 0.90 -8.19 3.02
CA ARG A 63 0.93 -6.82 2.49
C ARG A 63 2.28 -6.52 1.84
N VAL A 64 2.24 -5.97 0.64
CA VAL A 64 3.43 -5.63 -0.16
C VAL A 64 4.26 -4.55 0.55
N TRP A 65 3.59 -3.53 1.12
CA TRP A 65 4.23 -2.44 1.84
C TRP A 65 5.04 -2.92 3.06
N ASP A 66 4.54 -3.94 3.77
CA ASP A 66 5.26 -4.52 4.90
C ASP A 66 6.56 -5.15 4.42
N ILE A 67 6.53 -5.97 3.37
CA ILE A 67 7.73 -6.62 2.80
C ILE A 67 8.78 -5.60 2.33
N ILE A 68 8.36 -4.58 1.57
CA ILE A 68 9.27 -3.56 1.03
C ILE A 68 10.04 -2.85 2.16
N GLN A 69 9.38 -2.52 3.26
CA GLN A 69 10.03 -1.85 4.38
C GLN A 69 11.14 -2.69 5.03
N PHE A 70 10.96 -4.00 5.10
CA PHE A 70 11.99 -4.88 5.66
C PHE A 70 13.12 -5.17 4.67
N MET A 71 12.91 -4.98 3.36
CA MET A 71 13.98 -5.04 2.34
C MET A 71 14.94 -3.85 2.45
N ASP A 72 14.43 -2.65 2.70
CA ASP A 72 15.24 -1.41 2.70
C ASP A 72 15.93 -1.12 4.05
N ARG A 73 15.61 -1.88 5.12
CA ARG A 73 16.36 -1.76 6.38
C ARG A 73 17.84 -2.03 6.14
N LYS A 74 18.68 -1.01 6.32
CA LYS A 74 20.13 -1.18 6.40
C LYS A 74 20.39 -2.08 7.60
N VAL A 75 20.93 -3.27 7.34
CA VAL A 75 21.53 -4.08 8.39
C VAL A 75 22.67 -3.22 8.91
N SER A 76 22.60 -2.75 10.15
CA SER A 76 23.75 -2.14 10.82
C SER A 76 24.93 -3.09 10.61
N ASP A 77 26.05 -2.57 10.12
CA ASP A 77 27.26 -3.32 9.75
C ASP A 77 27.67 -4.34 10.83
N GLU A 78 27.14 -5.56 10.73
CA GLU A 78 27.64 -6.71 11.45
C GLU A 78 28.02 -7.76 10.41
N GLN A 79 29.31 -7.69 10.07
CA GLN A 79 30.19 -8.78 9.67
C GLN A 79 29.72 -9.61 8.48
N HIS A 80 30.45 -9.41 7.37
CA HIS A 80 30.59 -10.35 6.25
C HIS A 80 31.07 -11.72 6.77
N THR A 81 30.16 -12.50 7.31
CA THR A 81 30.25 -13.96 7.35
C THR A 81 29.17 -14.45 6.43
N ALA A 82 29.50 -15.41 5.57
CA ALA A 82 28.54 -15.99 4.64
C ALA A 82 27.37 -16.57 5.45
N LEU A 83 26.29 -15.79 5.56
CA LEU A 83 25.06 -16.21 6.22
C LEU A 83 24.60 -17.51 5.54
N PRO A 84 23.99 -18.45 6.29
CA PRO A 84 23.31 -19.58 5.67
C PRO A 84 22.43 -19.05 4.54
N LYS A 85 22.33 -19.77 3.42
CA LYS A 85 21.30 -19.50 2.40
C LYS A 85 19.95 -19.78 3.06
N GLU A 86 19.46 -18.84 3.85
CA GLU A 86 18.11 -18.81 4.37
C GLU A 86 17.21 -18.93 3.15
N ARG A 87 16.34 -19.94 3.15
CA ARG A 87 15.45 -20.26 2.04
C ARG A 87 14.05 -20.37 2.59
N LEU A 88 13.08 -19.86 1.84
CA LEU A 88 11.69 -20.18 2.10
C LEU A 88 11.48 -21.70 1.97
N PRO A 89 10.61 -22.31 2.81
CA PRO A 89 9.77 -21.66 3.82
C PRO A 89 10.54 -21.27 5.10
N ALA A 90 10.23 -20.08 5.65
CA ALA A 90 10.80 -19.52 6.86
C ALA A 90 10.36 -20.31 8.12
N PRO A 91 11.15 -20.35 9.20
CA PRO A 91 10.80 -21.13 10.39
C PRO A 91 9.56 -20.60 11.11
N THR A 92 9.29 -19.28 11.04
CA THR A 92 8.11 -18.64 11.64
C THR A 92 7.59 -17.50 10.75
N ALA A 93 6.34 -17.09 10.94
CA ALA A 93 5.76 -15.94 10.25
C ALA A 93 6.52 -14.62 10.53
N ALA A 94 6.98 -14.42 11.77
CA ALA A 94 7.78 -13.25 12.15
C ALA A 94 9.11 -13.19 11.37
N SER A 95 9.69 -14.35 11.06
CA SER A 95 10.93 -14.42 10.28
C SER A 95 10.76 -13.92 8.85
N LEU A 96 9.54 -13.87 8.29
CA LEU A 96 9.30 -13.29 6.96
C LEU A 96 9.64 -11.80 6.91
N PHE A 97 9.55 -11.12 8.05
CA PHE A 97 9.80 -9.70 8.21
C PHE A 97 11.26 -9.42 8.64
N THR A 98 12.20 -10.20 8.11
CA THR A 98 13.64 -9.87 8.14
C THR A 98 14.10 -9.57 6.72
N LYS A 99 15.21 -8.83 6.57
CA LYS A 99 15.70 -8.43 5.25
C LYS A 99 15.94 -9.61 4.29
N SER A 100 16.49 -10.70 4.81
CA SER A 100 16.82 -11.91 4.05
C SER A 100 15.58 -12.64 3.54
N TYR A 101 14.57 -12.84 4.38
CA TYR A 101 13.32 -13.49 3.97
C TYR A 101 12.41 -12.54 3.18
N ALA A 102 12.32 -11.26 3.54
CA ALA A 102 11.50 -10.27 2.84
C ALA A 102 11.86 -10.20 1.34
N THR A 103 13.16 -10.17 1.01
CA THR A 103 13.63 -10.19 -0.38
C THR A 103 13.18 -11.47 -1.12
N GLN A 104 13.19 -12.61 -0.44
CA GLN A 104 12.75 -13.88 -1.02
C GLN A 104 11.24 -13.96 -1.18
N VAL A 105 10.47 -13.45 -0.22
CA VAL A 105 9.01 -13.35 -0.31
C VAL A 105 8.61 -12.48 -1.49
N PHE A 106 9.27 -11.32 -1.65
CA PHE A 106 9.03 -10.40 -2.76
C PHE A 106 9.19 -11.08 -4.12
N GLN A 107 10.27 -11.85 -4.29
CA GLN A 107 10.51 -12.63 -5.52
C GLN A 107 9.56 -13.82 -5.68
N LYS A 108 9.34 -14.59 -4.60
CA LYS A 108 8.51 -15.81 -4.62
C LYS A 108 7.05 -15.51 -4.95
N LEU A 109 6.54 -14.37 -4.49
CA LEU A 109 5.17 -13.93 -4.72
C LEU A 109 5.02 -13.05 -5.96
N HIS A 110 6.06 -12.94 -6.80
CA HIS A 110 6.05 -12.16 -8.04
C HIS A 110 5.57 -10.71 -7.82
N MET A 111 5.96 -10.11 -6.68
CA MET A 111 5.58 -8.73 -6.34
C MET A 111 6.24 -7.71 -7.28
N ASP A 112 7.23 -8.13 -8.07
CA ASP A 112 7.85 -7.36 -9.15
C ASP A 112 7.05 -7.38 -10.46
N GLU A 113 6.15 -8.35 -10.66
CA GLU A 113 5.33 -8.47 -11.88
C GLU A 113 4.10 -7.52 -11.89
N GLY A 114 3.98 -6.69 -10.86
CA GLY A 114 3.05 -5.57 -10.80
C GLY A 114 1.63 -5.93 -10.35
N ILE A 115 0.68 -5.07 -10.72
CA ILE A 115 -0.70 -5.03 -10.19
C ILE A 115 -1.54 -6.27 -10.46
N THR A 116 -1.12 -7.16 -11.35
CA THR A 116 -1.88 -8.34 -11.78
C THR A 116 -2.15 -9.32 -10.65
N PHE A 117 -1.22 -9.44 -9.71
CA PHE A 117 -1.33 -10.32 -8.54
C PHE A 117 -1.81 -9.60 -7.29
N TYR A 118 -2.00 -8.28 -7.39
CA TYR A 118 -2.32 -7.46 -6.23
C TYR A 118 -3.81 -7.47 -5.96
N LYS A 119 -4.12 -7.53 -4.68
CA LYS A 119 -5.44 -7.37 -4.10
C LYS A 119 -5.38 -6.30 -3.03
N LEU A 120 -6.51 -5.96 -2.45
CA LEU A 120 -6.65 -5.04 -1.34
C LEU A 120 -6.92 -5.81 -0.06
N ASP A 121 -6.28 -5.38 1.03
CA ASP A 121 -6.55 -5.85 2.37
C ASP A 121 -8.04 -5.61 2.71
N PRO A 122 -8.79 -6.61 3.20
CA PRO A 122 -10.14 -6.42 3.72
C PRO A 122 -10.28 -5.23 4.68
N ALA A 123 -9.25 -4.93 5.48
CA ALA A 123 -9.24 -3.80 6.40
C ALA A 123 -9.46 -2.45 5.70
N PHE A 124 -9.01 -2.30 4.45
CA PHE A 124 -9.24 -1.09 3.66
C PHE A 124 -10.73 -0.81 3.45
N PHE A 125 -11.52 -1.85 3.15
CA PHE A 125 -12.96 -1.73 2.95
C PHE A 125 -13.75 -1.62 4.27
N ILE A 126 -13.14 -1.96 5.41
CA ILE A 126 -13.72 -1.62 6.71
C ILE A 126 -13.61 -0.11 6.96
N GLN A 127 -12.50 0.50 6.53
CA GLN A 127 -12.27 1.94 6.67
C GLN A 127 -13.05 2.77 5.63
N TYR A 128 -13.18 2.25 4.39
CA TYR A 128 -13.87 2.88 3.27
C TYR A 128 -14.91 1.94 2.65
N PRO A 129 -15.99 1.59 3.37
CA PRO A 129 -17.01 0.65 2.90
C PRO A 129 -17.72 1.12 1.63
N GLU A 130 -17.83 2.42 1.43
CA GLU A 130 -18.38 3.05 0.23
C GLU A 130 -17.53 2.83 -1.03
N LEU A 131 -16.29 2.35 -0.90
CA LEU A 131 -15.44 2.00 -2.04
C LEU A 131 -15.60 0.53 -2.46
N LEU A 132 -16.28 -0.29 -1.64
CA LEU A 132 -16.51 -1.70 -1.94
C LEU A 132 -17.58 -1.87 -3.03
N GLY A 133 -17.15 -2.07 -4.27
CA GLY A 133 -18.02 -2.40 -5.39
C GLY A 133 -18.53 -3.85 -5.39
N ASP A 134 -19.15 -4.24 -6.51
CA ASP A 134 -19.65 -5.61 -6.71
C ASP A 134 -18.54 -6.62 -7.04
N ASP A 135 -17.33 -6.12 -7.35
CA ASP A 135 -16.16 -6.95 -7.59
C ASP A 135 -15.47 -7.29 -6.28
N HIS A 136 -15.82 -8.46 -5.73
CA HIS A 136 -15.18 -9.00 -4.53
C HIS A 136 -13.86 -9.72 -4.82
N GLY A 137 -13.48 -9.89 -6.10
CA GLY A 137 -12.25 -10.58 -6.51
C GLY A 137 -10.98 -9.80 -6.17
N ILE A 138 -11.11 -8.49 -5.96
CA ILE A 138 -10.02 -7.59 -5.57
C ILE A 138 -9.67 -7.68 -4.08
N ILE A 139 -10.44 -8.41 -3.26
CA ILE A 139 -10.22 -8.49 -1.82
C ILE A 139 -9.33 -9.70 -1.51
N GLY A 140 -8.25 -9.48 -0.78
CA GLY A 140 -7.38 -10.55 -0.29
C GLY A 140 -8.14 -11.56 0.57
N GLN A 141 -7.96 -12.84 0.28
CA GLN A 141 -8.62 -13.96 0.95
C GLN A 141 -7.62 -14.74 1.80
N GLY A 142 -8.11 -15.28 2.92
CA GLY A 142 -7.32 -16.13 3.82
C GLY A 142 -6.82 -15.41 5.06
N THR A 143 -5.80 -15.97 5.70
CA THR A 143 -5.22 -15.41 6.93
C THR A 143 -4.19 -14.34 6.62
N ALA A 144 -4.34 -13.16 7.22
CA ALA A 144 -3.37 -12.08 7.11
C ALA A 144 -2.06 -12.43 7.83
N ILE A 145 -0.93 -12.33 7.13
CA ILE A 145 0.40 -12.40 7.74
C ILE A 145 0.91 -10.98 7.94
N LEU A 146 1.10 -10.59 9.20
CA LEU A 146 1.35 -9.21 9.60
C LEU A 146 2.64 -9.12 10.43
N PRO A 147 3.44 -8.05 10.30
CA PRO A 147 4.53 -7.75 11.22
C PRO A 147 3.99 -7.18 12.54
N ASP A 148 4.84 -7.16 13.58
CA ASP A 148 4.49 -6.57 14.88
C ASP A 148 4.13 -5.08 14.79
N ILE A 149 4.75 -4.37 13.85
CA ILE A 149 4.51 -2.94 13.62
C ILE A 149 4.21 -2.74 12.13
N GLN A 150 3.00 -2.28 11.87
CA GLN A 150 2.55 -1.87 10.55
C GLN A 150 2.64 -0.36 10.42
N THR A 151 3.20 0.09 9.31
CA THR A 151 3.20 1.51 8.94
C THR A 151 2.38 1.72 7.68
N THR A 152 2.15 2.99 7.36
CA THR A 152 1.54 3.43 6.11
C THR A 152 2.54 4.27 5.33
N LEU A 153 2.36 4.32 4.02
CA LEU A 153 2.95 5.33 3.14
C LEU A 153 2.61 6.68 3.76
N PRO A 154 3.63 7.51 4.05
CA PRO A 154 3.37 8.84 4.56
C PRO A 154 2.51 9.56 3.53
N GLY A 155 1.36 10.07 3.98
CA GLY A 155 0.57 10.99 3.16
C GLY A 155 1.39 12.24 2.85
N PRO A 156 0.94 13.07 1.90
CA PRO A 156 1.50 14.39 1.71
C PRO A 156 1.54 15.12 3.06
N SER A 157 2.72 15.67 3.42
CA SER A 157 2.84 16.46 4.64
C SER A 157 1.80 17.57 4.62
N GLU A 158 1.18 17.85 5.77
CA GLU A 158 0.31 19.02 5.90
C GLU A 158 1.04 20.26 5.39
N LEU A 159 0.33 21.08 4.61
CA LEU A 159 0.87 22.31 4.07
C LEU A 159 1.37 23.17 5.24
N ASP A 160 2.69 23.37 5.31
CA ASP A 160 3.32 24.24 6.32
C ASP A 160 2.59 25.59 6.34
N GLU A 161 2.36 26.13 7.54
CA GLU A 161 1.60 27.37 7.75
C GLU A 161 2.20 28.53 6.94
N ARG A 162 3.51 28.48 6.73
CA ARG A 162 4.26 29.39 5.84
C ARG A 162 3.85 29.24 4.38
N MET A 163 3.79 28.01 3.86
CA MET A 163 3.35 27.72 2.49
C MET A 163 1.88 28.11 2.30
N THR A 164 1.01 27.83 3.27
CA THR A 164 -0.40 28.22 3.25
C THR A 164 -0.56 29.74 3.16
N THR A 165 0.25 30.49 3.92
CA THR A 165 0.26 31.96 3.87
C THR A 165 0.74 32.47 2.52
N THR A 166 1.77 31.85 1.93
CA THR A 166 2.25 32.19 0.59
C THR A 166 1.18 31.95 -0.48
N TYR A 167 0.52 30.80 -0.47
CA TYR A 167 -0.58 30.53 -1.40
C TYR A 167 -1.73 31.51 -1.21
N ARG A 168 -2.10 31.84 0.04
CA ARG A 168 -3.13 32.85 0.34
C ARG A 168 -2.77 34.20 -0.26
N HIS A 169 -1.53 34.68 -0.04
CA HIS A 169 -1.06 35.95 -0.62
C HIS A 169 -1.11 35.93 -2.14
N PHE A 170 -0.70 34.82 -2.76
CA PHE A 170 -0.72 34.67 -4.22
C PHE A 170 -2.15 34.65 -4.77
N THR A 171 -3.09 33.98 -4.09
CA THR A 171 -4.51 33.97 -4.48
C THR A 171 -5.16 35.33 -4.30
N CYS A 172 -4.90 36.04 -3.20
CA CYS A 172 -5.41 37.41 -3.00
C CYS A 172 -4.90 38.34 -4.10
N TRP A 173 -3.60 38.32 -4.37
CA TRP A 173 -3.01 39.12 -5.45
C TRP A 173 -3.61 38.78 -6.83
N SER A 174 -3.76 37.50 -7.13
CA SER A 174 -4.32 37.07 -8.43
C SER A 174 -5.76 37.53 -8.61
N ILE A 175 -6.57 37.49 -7.55
CA ILE A 175 -7.96 37.99 -7.55
C ILE A 175 -7.97 39.51 -7.72
N ASP A 176 -7.12 40.24 -6.99
CA ASP A 176 -7.04 41.70 -7.06
C ASP A 176 -6.64 42.18 -8.46
N VAL A 177 -5.65 41.54 -9.09
CA VAL A 177 -5.20 41.86 -10.46
C VAL A 177 -6.28 41.57 -11.49
N LEU A 178 -6.99 40.45 -11.35
CA LEU A 178 -8.09 40.10 -12.25
C LEU A 178 -9.33 40.98 -12.07
N SER A 179 -9.53 41.56 -10.87
CA SER A 179 -10.64 42.47 -10.57
C SER A 179 -10.44 43.91 -11.08
N GLN A 180 -9.21 44.25 -11.50
CA GLN A 180 -8.85 45.54 -12.10
C GLN A 180 -8.80 45.51 -13.63
N SER A 181 -9.19 44.39 -14.25
CA SER A 181 -9.32 44.19 -15.70
C SER A 181 -10.76 44.36 -16.16
#